data_AF-A0A5Q2QE87-F1
#
_entry.id   AF-A0A5Q2QE87-F1
#
_cell.length_a   1.000
_cell.length_b   1.000
_cell.length_c   1.000
_cell.angle_alpha   90.00
_cell.angle_beta   90.00
_cell.angle_gamma   90.00
#
_symmetry.space_group_name_H-M   'P 1'
#
loop_
_entity.id
_entity.type
_entity.pdbx_description
1 polymer ?
#
loop_
_entity_poly.entity_id
_entity_poly.type
_entity_poly.pdbx_seq_one_letter_code
_entity_poly.pdbx_strand_id
1 'polypeptide(L)'
;MNATDLHTHILQRYQNLLHERLVSRRASEDYLYWVRRFLNERHTPDAMPDTGEVARFLRTLKTDRLSSSAERRAEVALELLQVELMDPSEVA
;
A
#
# COMPACT_ATOMS: atom_id res chain seq x y z
N MET A 1 5.16 -7.98 17.38
CA MET A 1 4.44 -6.76 16.97
C MET A 1 3.04 -7.19 16.58
N ASN A 2 1.99 -6.57 17.12
CA ASN A 2 0.62 -6.94 16.77
C ASN A 2 0.23 -6.31 15.42
N ALA A 3 -0.74 -6.88 14.67
CA ALA A 3 -1.20 -6.35 13.38
C ALA A 3 -1.47 -4.84 13.36
N THR A 4 -2.10 -4.31 14.42
CA THR A 4 -2.43 -2.89 14.54
C THR A 4 -1.18 -2.00 14.61
N ASP A 5 -0.15 -2.47 15.30
CA ASP A 5 1.13 -1.75 15.43
C ASP A 5 1.88 -1.78 14.09
N LEU A 6 1.86 -2.93 13.41
CA LEU A 6 2.47 -3.09 12.09
C LEU A 6 1.81 -2.21 11.03
N HIS A 7 0.47 -2.18 10.97
CA HIS A 7 -0.27 -1.32 10.05
C HIS A 7 0.07 0.15 10.28
N THR A 8 0.11 0.57 11.54
CA THR A 8 0.46 1.95 11.90
C THR A 8 1.88 2.28 11.44
N HIS A 9 2.83 1.38 11.67
CA HIS A 9 4.21 1.53 11.24
C HIS A 9 4.34 1.66 9.71
N ILE A 10 3.71 0.75 8.95
CA ILE A 10 3.73 0.80 7.47
C ILE A 10 3.12 2.11 6.97
N LEU A 11 1.98 2.54 7.53
CA LEU A 11 1.31 3.77 7.12
C LEU A 11 2.12 5.03 7.45
N GLN A 12 2.83 5.05 8.57
CA GLN A 12 3.72 6.16 8.92
C GLN A 12 4.89 6.25 7.94
N ARG A 13 5.56 5.12 7.66
CA ARG A 13 6.64 5.08 6.66
C ARG A 13 6.15 5.51 5.27
N TYR A 14 4.97 5.05 4.87
CA TYR A 14 4.38 5.42 3.59
C TYR A 14 4.05 6.92 3.51
N GLN A 15 3.54 7.52 4.60
CA GLN A 15 3.31 8.97 4.65
C GLN A 15 4.61 9.77 4.49
N ASN A 16 5.69 9.33 5.15
CA ASN A 16 7.00 9.97 5.04
C ASN A 16 7.53 9.87 3.60
N LEU A 17 7.43 8.70 2.97
CA LEU A 17 7.79 8.51 1.56
C LEU A 17 7.04 9.48 0.64
N LEU A 18 5.71 9.60 0.81
CA LEU A 18 4.91 10.52 0.00
C LEU A 18 5.34 11.97 0.19
N HIS A 19 5.71 12.34 1.42
CA HIS A 19 6.23 13.67 1.73
C HIS A 19 7.60 13.92 1.07
N GLU A 20 8.53 12.99 1.17
CA GLU A 20 9.87 13.05 0.57
C GLU A 20 9.81 13.12 -0.96
N ARG A 21 8.87 12.41 -1.58
CA ARG A 21 8.62 12.43 -3.02
C ARG A 21 7.80 13.64 -3.48
N LEU A 22 7.48 14.58 -2.59
CA LEU A 22 6.69 15.79 -2.86
C LEU A 22 5.34 15.49 -3.53
N VAL A 23 4.72 14.35 -3.18
CA VAL A 23 3.40 13.98 -3.69
C VAL A 23 2.37 14.99 -3.21
N SER A 24 1.56 15.51 -4.13
CA SER A 24 0.53 16.49 -3.78
C SER A 24 -0.41 15.94 -2.71
N ARG A 25 -0.89 16.80 -1.80
CA ARG A 25 -1.79 16.39 -0.71
C ARG A 25 -2.97 15.53 -1.19
N ARG A 26 -3.62 15.93 -2.29
CA ARG A 26 -4.75 15.20 -2.87
C ARG A 26 -4.35 13.80 -3.33
N ALA A 27 -3.22 13.65 -4.02
CA ALA A 27 -2.74 12.35 -4.44
C ALA A 27 -2.31 11.49 -3.24
N SER A 28 -1.71 12.11 -2.22
CA SER A 28 -1.34 11.41 -0.98
C SER A 28 -2.55 10.84 -0.25
N GLU A 29 -3.64 11.59 -0.16
CA GLU A 29 -4.90 11.13 0.42
C GLU A 29 -5.48 9.93 -0.36
N ASP A 30 -5.46 10.00 -1.70
CA ASP A 30 -5.90 8.89 -2.56
C ASP A 30 -5.01 7.64 -2.39
N TYR A 31 -3.69 7.80 -2.34
CA TYR A 31 -2.77 6.67 -2.20
C TYR A 31 -2.85 6.03 -0.81
N LEU A 32 -2.97 6.85 0.24
CA LEU A 32 -3.18 6.36 1.60
C LEU A 32 -4.47 5.58 1.74
N TYR A 33 -5.54 5.99 1.05
CA TYR A 33 -6.78 5.23 1.02
C TYR A 33 -6.54 3.80 0.47
N TRP A 34 -5.85 3.66 -0.66
CA TRP A 34 -5.59 2.36 -1.26
C TRP A 34 -4.68 1.48 -0.42
N VAL A 35 -3.62 2.05 0.17
CA VAL A 35 -2.73 1.29 1.07
C VAL A 35 -3.48 0.84 2.32
N ARG A 36 -4.30 1.70 2.95
CA ARG A 36 -5.13 1.32 4.10
C ARG A 36 -6.10 0.20 3.74
N ARG A 37 -6.77 0.30 2.59
CA ARG A 37 -7.70 -0.73 2.11
C ARG A 37 -6.98 -2.07 1.91
N PHE A 38 -5.84 -2.06 1.24
CA PHE A 38 -5.00 -3.25 1.06
C PHE A 38 -4.60 -3.88 2.41
N LEU A 39 -4.08 -3.07 3.34
CA LEU A 39 -3.65 -3.57 4.66
C LEU A 39 -4.81 -4.22 5.43
N ASN A 40 -6.01 -3.66 5.35
CA ASN A 40 -7.18 -4.20 6.04
C ASN A 40 -7.76 -5.46 5.40
N GLU A 41 -7.63 -5.62 4.08
CA GLU A 41 -8.22 -6.74 3.32
C GLU A 41 -7.23 -7.91 3.11
N ARG A 42 -5.98 -7.77 3.56
CA ARG A 42 -4.97 -8.81 3.37
C ARG A 42 -5.20 -10.01 4.30
N HIS A 43 -4.61 -11.13 3.89
CA HIS A 43 -4.83 -12.42 4.56
C HIS A 43 -3.93 -12.57 5.80
N THR A 44 -2.75 -11.95 5.80
CA THR A 44 -1.75 -12.13 6.86
C THR A 44 -1.46 -10.81 7.60
N PRO A 45 -2.37 -10.32 8.47
CA PRO A 45 -2.29 -8.99 9.06
C PRO A 45 -1.10 -8.77 10.02
N ASP A 46 -0.49 -9.83 10.55
CA ASP A 46 0.63 -9.76 11.50
C ASP A 46 2.04 -9.84 10.86
N ALA A 47 2.15 -10.07 9.54
CA ALA A 47 3.44 -10.20 8.84
C ALA A 47 3.70 -9.04 7.88
N MET A 48 4.94 -8.71 7.50
CA MET A 48 5.14 -7.69 6.45
C MET A 48 4.40 -8.10 5.16
N PRO A 49 3.71 -7.17 4.46
CA PRO A 49 3.07 -7.50 3.20
C PRO A 49 4.09 -8.01 2.19
N ASP A 50 3.67 -8.94 1.34
CA ASP A 50 4.48 -9.47 0.25
C ASP A 50 3.89 -9.09 -1.13
N THR A 51 4.72 -9.22 -2.16
CA THR A 51 4.34 -8.86 -3.55
C THR A 51 3.18 -9.74 -4.07
N GLY A 52 3.04 -10.96 -3.55
CA GLY A 52 1.96 -11.88 -3.89
C GLY A 52 0.60 -11.45 -3.30
N GLU A 53 0.58 -10.88 -2.09
CA GLU A 53 -0.60 -10.25 -1.48
C GLU A 53 -1.06 -9.05 -2.30
N VAL A 54 -0.12 -8.19 -2.73
CA VAL A 54 -0.44 -7.04 -3.58
C VAL A 54 -1.02 -7.49 -4.93
N ALA A 55 -0.39 -8.47 -5.59
CA ALA A 55 -0.89 -9.00 -6.87
C ALA A 55 -2.26 -9.66 -6.73
N ARG A 56 -2.55 -10.32 -5.60
CA ARG A 56 -3.89 -10.85 -5.29
C ARG A 56 -4.91 -9.72 -5.13
N PHE A 57 -4.60 -8.70 -4.34
CA PHE A 57 -5.47 -7.56 -4.12
C PHE A 57 -5.78 -6.80 -5.42
N LEU A 58 -4.79 -6.54 -6.26
CA LEU A 58 -5.03 -5.88 -7.56
C LEU A 58 -5.90 -6.73 -8.49
N ARG A 59 -5.85 -8.07 -8.40
CA ARG A 59 -6.76 -8.95 -9.15
C ARG A 59 -8.19 -8.89 -8.62
N THR A 60 -8.40 -8.80 -7.30
CA THR A 60 -9.75 -8.65 -6.73
C THR A 60 -10.35 -7.29 -7.07
N LEU A 61 -9.54 -6.22 -7.14
CA LEU A 61 -10.01 -4.91 -7.60
C LEU A 61 -10.58 -4.94 -9.03
N LYS A 62 -10.00 -5.73 -9.94
CA LYS A 62 -10.51 -5.91 -11.31
C LYS A 62 -11.87 -6.61 -11.33
N THR A 63 -12.17 -7.45 -10.34
CA THR A 63 -13.48 -8.08 -10.21
C THR A 63 -14.55 -7.15 -9.62
N ASP A 64 -14.13 -6.13 -8.86
CA ASP A 64 -15.01 -5.16 -8.20
C ASP A 64 -15.64 -4.10 -9.15
N ARG A 65 -15.39 -4.20 -10.47
CA ARG A 65 -15.86 -3.25 -11.50
C ARG A 65 -15.50 -1.79 -11.18
N LEU A 66 -14.29 -1.56 -10.68
CA LEU A 66 -13.78 -0.21 -10.46
C LEU A 66 -13.60 0.53 -11.78
N SER A 67 -13.64 1.87 -11.73
CA SER A 67 -13.23 2.69 -12.87
C SER A 67 -11.73 2.50 -13.14
N SER A 68 -11.30 2.58 -14.40
CA SER A 68 -9.87 2.48 -14.76
C SER A 68 -9.00 3.52 -14.05
N SER A 69 -9.57 4.68 -13.71
CA SER A 69 -8.87 5.72 -12.94
C SER A 69 -8.63 5.29 -11.47
N ALA A 70 -9.61 4.63 -10.86
CA ALA A 70 -9.48 4.07 -9.52
C ALA A 70 -8.48 2.90 -9.49
N GLU A 71 -8.55 2.00 -10.47
CA GLU A 71 -7.58 0.91 -10.63
C GLU A 71 -6.17 1.46 -10.77
N ARG A 72 -5.97 2.47 -11.65
CA ARG A 72 -4.64 3.05 -11.83
C ARG A 72 -4.09 3.72 -10.57
N ARG A 73 -4.94 4.40 -9.79
CA ARG A 73 -4.53 4.97 -8.50
C ARG A 73 -4.14 3.89 -7.49
N ALA A 74 -4.85 2.78 -7.45
CA ALA A 74 -4.52 1.64 -6.60
C ALA A 74 -3.19 0.99 -7.01
N GLU A 75 -2.96 0.80 -8.31
CA GLU A 75 -1.70 0.28 -8.85
C GLU A 75 -0.52 1.15 -8.43
N VAL A 76 -0.60 2.46 -8.69
CA VAL A 76 0.50 3.40 -8.36
C VAL A 76 0.76 3.43 -6.85
N ALA A 77 -0.30 3.45 -6.04
CA ALA A 77 -0.15 3.47 -4.58
C ALA A 77 0.60 2.23 -4.07
N LEU A 78 0.25 1.04 -4.58
CA LEU A 78 0.82 -0.24 -4.15
C LEU A 78 2.17 -0.55 -4.81
N GLU A 79 2.47 0.03 -5.96
CA GLU A 79 3.80 -0.01 -6.56
C GLU A 79 4.80 0.78 -5.70
N LEU A 80 4.44 2.00 -5.28
CA LEU A 80 5.26 2.79 -4.35
C LEU A 80 5.50 2.07 -3.02
N LEU A 81 4.46 1.40 -2.49
CA LEU A 81 4.58 0.58 -1.27
C LEU A 81 5.60 -0.55 -1.46
N GLN A 82 5.57 -1.23 -2.60
CA GLN A 82 6.46 -2.35 -2.90
C GLN A 82 7.92 -1.92 -3.06
N VAL A 83 8.17 -0.89 -3.85
CA VAL A 83 9.53 -0.46 -4.19
C VAL A 83 10.27 0.05 -2.96
N GLU A 84 9.59 0.75 -2.07
CA GLU A 84 10.27 1.56 -1.04
C GLU A 84 10.12 0.99 0.37
N LEU A 85 9.10 0.15 0.63
CA LEU A 85 8.83 -0.38 1.97
C LEU A 85 8.85 -1.90 2.05
N MET A 86 8.97 -2.58 0.91
CA MET A 86 9.06 -4.04 0.81
C MET A 86 10.40 -4.48 0.22
N ASP A 87 11.34 -3.55 0.00
CA ASP A 87 12.72 -3.85 -0.35
C ASP A 87 13.47 -4.36 0.89
N PRO A 88 13.93 -5.63 0.91
CA PRO A 88 14.66 -6.22 2.03
C PRO A 88 16.04 -5.58 2.28
N SER A 89 16.51 -4.69 1.40
CA SER A 89 17.81 -4.02 1.49
C SER A 89 17.98 -3.11 2.72
N GLU A 90 16.89 -2.64 3.34
CA GLU A 90 16.93 -1.75 4.51
C GLU A 90 16.90 -2.46 5.87
N VAL A 91 16.87 -3.80 5.89
CA VAL A 91 16.81 -4.59 7.14
C VAL A 91 18.15 -5.28 7.46
N ALA A 92 19.24 -4.88 6.80
CA ALA A 92 20.59 -5.41 7.01
C ALA A 92 21.38 -4.62 8.07
#